data_AF-A0A800CYT6-F1
#
_entry.id   AF-A0A800CYT6-F1
#
_cell.length_a   1.000
_cell.length_b   1.000
_cell.length_c   1.000
_cell.angle_alpha   90.00
_cell.angle_beta   90.00
_cell.angle_gamma   90.00
#
_symmetry.space_group_name_H-M   'P 1'
#
loop_
_entity.id
_entity.type
_entity.pdbx_description
1 polymer ?
#
loop_
_entity_poly.entity_id
_entity_poly.type
_entity_poly.pdbx_seq_one_letter_code
_entity_poly.pdbx_strand_id
1 'polypeptide(L)'
;MTILYHDTNWLVVNKPSGISTHRAHEGDTGLVEWLSLHHDLQVHTCSRLDKGTSGVVVFALTREAVTEAQLIHENDRAQKIYFFIARKSSRTTWVSKEPLDGKSCKTVFDTVQEGTVYNLYKAVIHRGRTHQIRRHAADSGIPLLGDELYGGPPFVRLCLHCNAVDWPEIDQRLEAELPKWFKTCLNGPTEEITGLALADKRYPFLTSVSDCCRLIHRGEYSEEDIAIDKYGEWLCVTGYDESTSAKQLLRRLRTMLSALSVACNCRGGVVKTSLRDPHKRQLFADFARWGETVPEPFLVREHDLHFSVRLNDHQHVGLFLDQRDSRSRIAEIAKNKRVANLFAFTCSFSIYALHGGAEVVFSVDLAAGCLKQGRENVAINQLASAGNAKFIKEDVRKWLARQLRKKQNDPHHFVPFDVVICDPPVFASSGKKKSFHVEKEWLNLASNVWDILAQNGTALFSNNHQQGSGSHYFDILQQQFSRVTSLNPPLDFPQIAGRPSHVRIYWCEK
;
A
#
# COMPACT_ATOMS: atom_id res chain seq x y z
N MET A 1 9.43 7.31 3.54
CA MET A 1 9.71 6.88 4.91
C MET A 1 10.87 7.71 5.38
N THR A 2 10.78 8.30 6.56
CA THR A 2 11.89 9.06 7.13
C THR A 2 12.64 8.17 8.11
N ILE A 3 13.90 7.85 7.79
CA ILE A 3 14.86 7.31 8.76
C ILE A 3 15.30 8.49 9.61
N LEU A 4 15.04 8.41 10.92
CA LEU A 4 15.37 9.45 11.89
C LEU A 4 16.78 9.26 12.46
N TYR A 5 17.22 8.00 12.53
CA TYR A 5 18.55 7.64 13.00
C TYR A 5 18.93 6.24 12.50
N HIS A 6 20.22 6.04 12.22
CA HIS A 6 20.77 4.74 11.84
C HIS A 6 22.25 4.67 12.24
N ASP A 7 22.61 3.68 13.04
CA ASP A 7 24.00 3.30 13.32
C ASP A 7 24.17 1.78 13.27
N THR A 8 25.25 1.24 13.84
CA THR A 8 25.53 -0.21 13.86
C THR A 8 24.51 -1.02 14.68
N ASN A 9 23.88 -0.42 15.70
CA ASN A 9 23.04 -1.11 16.67
C ASN A 9 21.55 -0.77 16.53
N TRP A 10 21.23 0.44 16.08
CA TRP A 10 19.89 1.01 16.15
C TRP A 10 19.43 1.56 14.81
N LEU A 11 18.17 1.28 14.48
CA LEU A 11 17.44 1.94 13.40
C LEU A 11 16.21 2.61 14.00
N VAL A 12 16.01 3.88 13.66
CA VAL A 12 14.86 4.65 14.12
C VAL A 12 14.12 5.22 12.93
N VAL A 13 12.81 4.97 12.86
CA VAL A 13 11.99 5.39 11.72
C VAL A 13 10.73 6.13 12.17
N ASN A 14 10.24 7.02 11.32
CA ASN A 14 8.91 7.61 11.47
C ASN A 14 7.86 6.68 10.83
N LYS A 15 7.14 5.95 11.67
CA LYS A 15 6.08 5.03 11.25
C LYS A 15 4.79 5.79 10.89
N PRO A 16 4.13 5.48 9.76
CA PRO A 16 2.85 6.08 9.42
C PRO A 16 1.70 5.46 10.24
N SER A 17 0.55 6.14 10.27
CA SER A 17 -0.68 5.54 10.81
C SER A 17 -1.29 4.56 9.81
N GLY A 18 -1.72 3.39 10.30
CA GLY A 18 -2.42 2.38 9.51
C GLY A 18 -1.63 1.10 9.26
N ILE A 19 -0.31 1.10 9.51
CA ILE A 19 0.55 -0.10 9.46
C ILE A 19 0.80 -0.64 10.88
N SER A 20 0.85 -1.96 11.06
CA SER A 20 1.28 -2.56 12.32
C SER A 20 2.81 -2.55 12.44
N THR A 21 3.38 -2.63 13.65
CA THR A 21 4.85 -2.66 13.80
C THR A 21 5.45 -3.95 13.19
N HIS A 22 4.79 -5.09 13.37
CA HIS A 22 5.12 -6.38 12.77
C HIS A 22 3.84 -7.00 12.19
N ARG A 23 3.97 -7.98 11.30
CA ARG A 23 2.83 -8.74 10.76
C ARG A 23 2.01 -9.39 11.87
N ALA A 24 0.69 -9.30 11.78
CA ALA A 24 -0.21 -9.96 12.73
C ALA A 24 -0.58 -11.37 12.24
N HIS A 25 -0.79 -11.50 10.93
CA HIS A 25 -1.12 -12.75 10.26
C HIS A 25 -0.16 -13.03 9.10
N GLU A 26 -0.16 -14.28 8.62
CA GLU A 26 0.54 -14.64 7.40
C GLU A 26 -0.02 -13.83 6.21
N GLY A 27 0.87 -13.26 5.40
CA GLY A 27 0.50 -12.39 4.28
C GLY A 27 0.30 -10.90 4.62
N ASP A 28 0.32 -10.53 5.91
CA ASP A 28 0.42 -9.12 6.31
C ASP A 28 1.83 -8.57 6.05
N THR A 29 1.89 -7.29 5.69
CA THR A 29 3.14 -6.52 5.63
C THR A 29 3.13 -5.50 6.77
N GLY A 30 3.71 -5.86 7.92
CA GLY A 30 4.00 -4.93 9.01
C GLY A 30 5.22 -4.06 8.68
N LEU A 31 5.55 -3.10 9.55
CA LEU A 31 6.69 -2.21 9.33
C LEU A 31 8.03 -2.98 9.24
N VAL A 32 8.22 -4.02 10.05
CA VAL A 32 9.40 -4.91 9.95
C VAL A 32 9.48 -5.57 8.58
N GLU A 33 8.39 -6.20 8.13
CA GLU A 33 8.35 -6.85 6.82
C GLU A 33 8.50 -5.85 5.67
N TRP A 34 7.95 -4.64 5.83
CA TRP A 34 8.05 -3.57 4.86
C TRP A 34 9.49 -3.06 4.72
N LEU A 35 10.21 -2.89 5.84
CA LEU A 35 11.62 -2.51 5.85
C LEU A 35 12.50 -3.56 5.15
N SER A 36 12.24 -4.85 5.40
CA SER A 36 12.91 -5.94 4.69
C SER A 36 12.61 -5.88 3.19
N LEU A 37 11.33 -5.86 2.81
CA LEU A 37 10.91 -5.96 1.40
C LEU A 37 11.32 -4.77 0.53
N HIS A 38 11.35 -3.56 1.11
CA HIS A 38 11.54 -2.33 0.34
C HIS A 38 12.88 -1.63 0.57
N HIS A 39 13.62 -1.98 1.63
CA HIS A 39 14.92 -1.39 1.94
C HIS A 39 16.02 -2.42 2.22
N ASP A 40 15.72 -3.73 2.13
CA ASP A 40 16.64 -4.81 2.49
C ASP A 40 17.20 -4.68 3.92
N LEU A 41 16.37 -4.14 4.84
CA LEU A 41 16.75 -3.92 6.23
C LEU A 41 16.15 -5.00 7.13
N GLN A 42 17.01 -5.85 7.70
CA GLN A 42 16.65 -6.81 8.73
C GLN A 42 16.70 -6.14 10.10
N VAL A 43 15.57 -6.14 10.81
CA VAL A 43 15.42 -5.40 12.07
C VAL A 43 14.74 -6.25 13.14
N HIS A 44 15.06 -5.97 14.40
CA HIS A 44 14.45 -6.58 15.57
C HIS A 44 13.58 -5.58 16.31
N THR A 45 12.36 -6.00 16.64
CA THR A 45 11.39 -5.14 17.32
C THR A 45 11.81 -4.93 18.78
N CYS A 46 12.23 -3.73 19.13
CA CYS A 46 12.52 -3.36 20.52
C CYS A 46 11.47 -2.39 21.10
N SER A 47 10.78 -1.64 20.26
CA SER A 47 9.65 -0.79 20.64
C SER A 47 8.47 -1.02 19.69
N ARG A 48 7.24 -0.72 20.14
CA ARG A 48 6.03 -0.89 19.33
C ARG A 48 5.12 0.32 19.45
N LEU A 49 4.45 0.62 18.35
CA LEU A 49 3.28 1.49 18.30
C LEU A 49 2.08 0.70 17.78
N ASP A 50 0.90 1.04 18.29
CA ASP A 50 -0.37 0.51 17.78
C ASP A 50 -0.53 0.84 16.29
N LYS A 51 -1.35 0.05 15.58
CA LYS A 51 -1.57 0.21 14.13
C LYS A 51 -1.95 1.65 13.75
N GLY A 52 -2.88 2.26 14.50
CA GLY A 52 -3.35 3.63 14.26
C GLY A 52 -2.42 4.75 14.76
N THR A 53 -1.38 4.42 15.53
CA THR A 53 -0.45 5.40 16.08
C THR A 53 0.71 5.62 15.12
N SER A 54 0.97 6.87 14.75
CA SER A 54 2.14 7.27 13.93
C SER A 54 3.31 7.73 14.80
N GLY A 55 4.49 7.89 14.21
CA GLY A 55 5.64 8.53 14.85
C GLY A 55 6.83 7.60 15.09
N VAL A 56 7.70 7.99 16.02
CA VAL A 56 9.00 7.35 16.27
C VAL A 56 8.85 5.89 16.72
N VAL A 57 9.51 4.99 15.99
CA VAL A 57 9.72 3.58 16.36
C VAL A 57 11.22 3.29 16.32
N VAL A 58 11.74 2.74 17.42
CA VAL A 58 13.11 2.25 17.55
C VAL A 58 13.13 0.75 17.27
N PHE A 59 14.12 0.32 16.50
CA PHE A 59 14.48 -1.07 16.20
C PHE A 59 15.94 -1.33 16.55
N ALA A 60 16.23 -2.57 16.92
CA ALA A 60 17.60 -3.07 17.09
C ALA A 60 18.07 -3.78 15.80
N LEU A 61 19.36 -3.66 15.47
CA LEU A 61 20.00 -4.31 14.31
C LEU A 61 20.87 -5.51 14.71
N THR A 62 21.24 -5.60 15.99
CA THR A 62 22.11 -6.65 16.54
C THR A 62 21.41 -7.38 17.69
N ARG A 63 21.88 -8.58 18.04
CA ARG A 63 21.34 -9.34 19.18
C ARG A 63 21.69 -8.66 20.50
N GLU A 64 22.86 -8.07 20.57
CA GLU A 64 23.37 -7.29 21.68
C GLU A 64 22.43 -6.08 21.96
N ALA A 65 22.06 -5.34 20.91
CA ALA A 65 21.12 -4.23 21.02
C ALA A 65 19.70 -4.68 21.44
N VAL A 66 19.28 -5.92 21.09
CA VAL A 66 18.02 -6.48 21.60
C VAL A 66 18.08 -6.68 23.12
N THR A 67 19.16 -7.27 23.64
CA THR A 67 19.36 -7.45 25.08
C THR A 67 19.42 -6.11 25.81
N GLU A 68 20.13 -5.14 25.27
CA GLU A 68 20.23 -3.80 25.83
C GLU A 68 18.87 -3.08 25.86
N ALA A 69 18.08 -3.21 24.78
CA ALA A 69 16.74 -2.65 24.74
C ALA A 69 15.81 -3.25 25.81
N GLN A 70 15.95 -4.54 26.14
CA GLN A 70 15.19 -5.14 27.23
C GLN A 70 15.52 -4.48 28.57
N LEU A 71 16.82 -4.30 28.86
CA LEU A 71 17.27 -3.61 30.07
C LEU A 71 16.78 -2.16 30.16
N ILE A 72 16.76 -1.43 29.03
CA ILE A 72 16.22 -0.07 28.96
C ILE A 72 14.74 -0.03 29.37
N HIS A 73 13.94 -0.98 28.87
CA HIS A 73 12.51 -1.05 29.17
C HIS A 73 12.22 -1.54 30.59
N GLU A 74 13.00 -2.50 31.10
CA GLU A 74 12.84 -3.03 32.46
C GLU A 74 13.13 -1.99 33.53
N ASN A 75 14.11 -1.13 33.27
CA ASN A 75 14.56 -0.07 34.18
C ASN A 75 13.95 1.32 33.89
N ASP A 76 12.93 1.40 33.02
CA ASP A 76 12.23 2.65 32.68
C ASP A 76 13.15 3.81 32.22
N ARG A 77 14.29 3.47 31.59
CA ARG A 77 15.30 4.45 31.15
C ARG A 77 14.88 5.22 29.91
N ALA A 78 14.00 4.66 29.07
CA ALA A 78 13.46 5.35 27.91
C ALA A 78 12.33 6.31 28.31
N GLN A 79 12.27 7.47 27.67
CA GLN A 79 11.12 8.39 27.76
C GLN A 79 10.50 8.58 26.38
N LYS A 80 9.17 8.60 26.31
CA LYS A 80 8.43 8.78 25.07
C LYS A 80 7.45 9.94 25.20
N ILE A 81 7.47 10.81 24.20
CA ILE A 81 6.61 12.00 24.11
C ILE A 81 5.65 11.82 22.96
N TYR A 82 4.36 11.90 23.27
CA TYR A 82 3.27 11.79 22.32
C TYR A 82 2.49 13.09 22.25
N PHE A 83 1.94 13.38 21.08
CA PHE A 83 0.93 14.41 20.89
C PHE A 83 -0.37 13.77 20.42
N PHE A 84 -1.49 14.30 20.92
CA PHE A 84 -2.81 13.89 20.48
C PHE A 84 -3.78 15.07 20.42
N ILE A 85 -4.83 14.89 19.63
CA ILE A 85 -5.93 15.84 19.51
C ILE A 85 -7.12 15.27 20.27
N ALA A 86 -7.78 16.10 21.07
CA ALA A 86 -9.05 15.76 21.72
C ALA A 86 -9.91 17.01 21.88
N ARG A 87 -11.20 16.85 22.19
CA ARG A 87 -12.11 17.99 22.36
C ARG A 87 -11.52 19.00 23.34
N LYS A 88 -11.79 20.28 23.10
CA LYS A 88 -11.34 21.36 23.98
C LYS A 88 -11.78 21.09 25.42
N SER A 89 -10.82 21.22 26.34
CA SER A 89 -11.01 21.08 27.79
C SER A 89 -10.23 22.17 28.51
N SER A 90 -10.68 22.57 29.69
CA SER A 90 -9.99 23.52 30.55
C SER A 90 -8.86 22.89 31.38
N ARG A 91 -8.67 21.57 31.30
CA ARG A 91 -7.54 20.90 31.95
C ARG A 91 -6.22 21.36 31.33
N THR A 92 -5.26 21.71 32.17
CA THR A 92 -3.92 22.15 31.74
C THR A 92 -2.90 21.03 31.90
N THR A 93 -2.47 20.72 33.12
CA THR A 93 -1.55 19.62 33.43
C THR A 93 -2.25 18.64 34.36
N TRP A 94 -2.17 17.34 34.05
CA TRP A 94 -2.69 16.29 34.94
C TRP A 94 -1.90 15.00 34.80
N VAL A 95 -2.08 14.10 35.78
CA VAL A 95 -1.41 12.81 35.80
C VAL A 95 -2.46 11.73 35.99
N SER A 96 -2.41 10.69 35.16
CA SER A 96 -3.13 9.44 35.41
C SER A 96 -2.16 8.36 35.86
N LYS A 97 -2.53 7.64 36.92
CA LYS A 97 -1.78 6.52 37.52
C LYS A 97 -2.63 5.24 37.61
N GLU A 98 -3.79 5.23 36.97
CA GLU A 98 -4.67 4.07 37.01
C GLU A 98 -3.95 2.84 36.46
N PRO A 99 -3.92 1.71 37.18
CA PRO A 99 -3.30 0.49 36.69
C PRO A 99 -4.02 -0.03 35.43
N LEU A 100 -3.24 -0.47 34.44
CA LEU A 100 -3.78 -1.09 33.23
C LEU A 100 -3.37 -2.56 33.20
N ASP A 101 -4.37 -3.43 33.04
CA ASP A 101 -4.21 -4.89 32.99
C ASP A 101 -3.47 -5.43 34.23
N GLY A 102 -3.79 -4.85 35.39
CA GLY A 102 -3.19 -5.18 36.68
C GLY A 102 -1.78 -4.64 36.91
N LYS A 103 -1.22 -3.86 35.97
CA LYS A 103 0.15 -3.34 36.03
C LYS A 103 0.14 -1.84 36.28
N SER A 104 0.99 -1.38 37.19
CA SER A 104 1.20 0.06 37.41
C SER A 104 1.74 0.73 36.14
N CYS A 105 1.22 1.91 35.87
CA CYS A 105 1.68 2.79 34.82
C CYS A 105 1.31 4.24 35.17
N LYS A 106 2.02 5.18 34.54
CA LYS A 106 1.83 6.61 34.74
C LYS A 106 1.88 7.31 33.39
N THR A 107 0.95 8.21 33.16
CA THR A 107 1.00 9.15 32.04
C THR A 107 0.89 10.56 32.57
N VAL A 108 1.83 11.42 32.20
CA VAL A 108 1.78 12.86 32.46
C VAL A 108 1.22 13.54 31.23
N PHE A 109 0.21 14.37 31.40
CA PHE A 109 -0.46 15.07 30.32
C PHE A 109 -0.33 16.58 30.50
N ASP A 110 -0.17 17.28 29.38
CA ASP A 110 -0.15 18.74 29.31
C ASP A 110 -0.95 19.22 28.10
N THR A 111 -1.74 20.28 28.28
CA THR A 111 -2.32 21.03 27.16
C THR A 111 -1.24 21.92 26.56
N VAL A 112 -0.96 21.74 25.28
CA VAL A 112 0.14 22.42 24.56
C VAL A 112 -0.39 23.62 23.78
N GLN A 113 -1.54 23.44 23.13
CA GLN A 113 -2.15 24.47 22.31
C GLN A 113 -3.66 24.33 22.35
N GLU A 114 -4.35 25.44 22.61
CA GLU A 114 -5.80 25.50 22.51
C GLU A 114 -6.25 25.89 21.09
N GLY A 115 -7.35 25.30 20.65
CA GLY A 115 -8.06 25.71 19.45
C GLY A 115 -9.49 26.17 19.74
N THR A 116 -10.26 26.32 18.67
CA THR A 116 -11.70 26.65 18.75
C THR A 116 -12.53 25.44 19.15
N VAL A 117 -12.22 24.25 18.62
CA VAL A 117 -13.02 23.03 18.81
C VAL A 117 -12.23 21.94 19.56
N TYR A 118 -10.95 21.81 19.23
CA TYR A 118 -10.06 20.80 19.80
C TYR A 118 -8.81 21.47 20.39
N ASN A 119 -8.16 20.77 21.31
CA ASN A 119 -6.84 21.14 21.83
C ASN A 119 -5.80 20.11 21.37
N LEU A 120 -4.55 20.56 21.28
CA LEU A 120 -3.38 19.70 21.17
C LEU A 120 -2.85 19.41 22.57
N TYR A 121 -2.75 18.13 22.91
CA TYR A 121 -2.23 17.66 24.18
C TYR A 121 -0.92 16.91 23.98
N LYS A 122 -0.03 17.01 24.96
CA LYS A 122 1.17 16.19 25.11
C LYS A 122 0.92 15.11 26.14
N ALA A 123 1.43 13.91 25.90
CA ALA A 123 1.47 12.81 26.85
C ALA A 123 2.90 12.27 26.97
N VAL A 124 3.40 12.12 28.19
CA VAL A 124 4.72 11.56 28.47
C VAL A 124 4.59 10.25 29.23
N ILE A 125 5.26 9.21 28.73
CA ILE A 125 5.33 7.89 29.36
C ILE A 125 6.78 7.38 29.37
N HIS A 126 7.11 6.58 30.38
CA HIS A 126 8.41 5.87 30.45
C HIS A 126 8.28 4.40 30.04
N ARG A 127 7.15 3.78 30.42
CA ARG A 127 6.78 2.43 30.01
C ARG A 127 5.50 2.47 29.21
N GLY A 128 5.48 1.75 28.09
CA GLY A 128 4.27 1.55 27.28
C GLY A 128 3.45 0.36 27.76
N ARG A 129 2.16 0.57 28.01
CA ARG A 129 1.13 -0.50 28.09
C ARG A 129 0.17 -0.39 26.90
N THR A 130 -0.57 -1.47 26.63
CA THR A 130 -1.55 -1.52 25.54
C THR A 130 -2.54 -0.36 25.65
N HIS A 131 -2.59 0.47 24.62
CA HIS A 131 -3.49 1.63 24.53
C HIS A 131 -3.40 2.61 25.72
N GLN A 132 -2.27 2.68 26.44
CA GLN A 132 -2.17 3.39 27.71
C GLN A 132 -2.64 4.85 27.65
N ILE A 133 -2.14 5.61 26.67
CA ILE A 133 -2.48 7.03 26.52
C ILE A 133 -3.96 7.19 26.22
N ARG A 134 -4.50 6.32 25.36
CA ARG A 134 -5.91 6.32 24.92
C ARG A 134 -6.84 6.09 26.11
N ARG A 135 -6.57 5.04 26.90
CA ARG A 135 -7.32 4.67 28.10
C ARG A 135 -7.24 5.77 29.17
N HIS A 136 -6.03 6.18 29.55
CA HIS A 136 -5.84 7.20 30.58
C HIS A 136 -6.47 8.55 30.20
N ALA A 137 -6.42 8.95 28.93
CA ALA A 137 -7.04 10.18 28.48
C ALA A 137 -8.57 10.08 28.49
N ALA A 138 -9.15 8.94 28.04
CA ALA A 138 -10.58 8.68 28.12
C ALA A 138 -11.09 8.63 29.57
N ASP A 139 -10.40 7.94 30.48
CA ASP A 139 -10.72 7.90 31.92
C ASP A 139 -10.64 9.30 32.56
N SER A 140 -9.82 10.19 31.98
CA SER A 140 -9.72 11.60 32.39
C SER A 140 -10.80 12.50 31.77
N GLY A 141 -11.73 11.94 30.98
CA GLY A 141 -12.77 12.67 30.26
C GLY A 141 -12.27 13.40 29.00
N ILE A 142 -11.09 13.06 28.48
CA ILE A 142 -10.46 13.65 27.29
C ILE A 142 -10.13 12.55 26.27
N PRO A 143 -11.13 11.84 25.72
CA PRO A 143 -10.88 10.81 24.73
C PRO A 143 -10.39 11.41 23.40
N LEU A 144 -9.52 10.68 22.70
CA LEU A 144 -8.79 11.17 21.52
C LEU A 144 -9.68 11.28 20.28
N LEU A 145 -9.42 12.26 19.42
CA LEU A 145 -10.03 12.36 18.09
C LEU A 145 -9.62 11.15 17.23
N GLY A 146 -10.60 10.50 16.61
CA GLY A 146 -10.44 9.28 15.84
C GLY A 146 -10.29 8.01 16.68
N ASP A 147 -10.64 8.07 17.97
CA ASP A 147 -10.57 6.92 18.89
C ASP A 147 -11.95 6.43 19.33
N GLU A 148 -12.74 5.89 18.40
CA GLU A 148 -14.09 5.41 18.68
C GLU A 148 -14.12 4.29 19.73
N LEU A 149 -13.05 3.49 19.84
CA LEU A 149 -12.95 2.39 20.81
C LEU A 149 -13.02 2.89 22.26
N TYR A 150 -12.48 4.09 22.53
CA TYR A 150 -12.46 4.68 23.88
C TYR A 150 -13.31 5.97 23.95
N GLY A 151 -14.38 6.05 23.15
CA GLY A 151 -15.38 7.13 23.23
C GLY A 151 -14.95 8.46 22.62
N GLY A 152 -13.89 8.45 21.82
CA GLY A 152 -13.41 9.61 21.07
C GLY A 152 -14.34 9.99 19.90
N PRO A 153 -14.40 11.27 19.51
CA PRO A 153 -15.12 11.66 18.30
C PRO A 153 -14.57 10.95 17.06
N PRO A 154 -15.41 10.50 16.12
CA PRO A 154 -14.95 9.80 14.92
C PRO A 154 -14.10 10.72 14.03
N PHE A 155 -13.08 10.15 13.40
CA PHE A 155 -12.25 10.82 12.40
C PHE A 155 -11.54 9.79 11.53
N VAL A 156 -11.00 10.20 10.38
CA VAL A 156 -10.41 9.30 9.38
C VAL A 156 -9.16 8.53 9.83
N ARG A 157 -8.60 8.88 11.00
CA ARG A 157 -7.56 8.12 11.69
C ARG A 157 -7.48 8.52 13.16
N LEU A 158 -6.85 7.65 13.97
CA LEU A 158 -6.43 7.98 15.32
C LEU A 158 -5.43 9.14 15.30
N CYS A 159 -5.78 10.23 15.97
CA CYS A 159 -4.94 11.43 16.09
C CYS A 159 -3.98 11.29 17.28
N LEU A 160 -3.13 10.25 17.24
CA LEU A 160 -2.06 9.99 18.20
C LEU A 160 -0.73 9.85 17.46
N HIS A 161 0.27 10.61 17.89
CA HIS A 161 1.58 10.66 17.27
C HIS A 161 2.70 10.60 18.32
N CYS A 162 3.57 9.59 18.24
CA CYS A 162 4.80 9.50 19.01
C CYS A 162 5.82 10.48 18.42
N ASN A 163 5.87 11.70 18.95
CA ASN A 163 6.72 12.75 18.40
C ASN A 163 8.19 12.55 18.78
N ALA A 164 8.49 12.06 19.98
CA ALA A 164 9.88 11.89 20.38
C ALA A 164 10.12 10.68 21.28
N VAL A 165 11.34 10.14 21.19
CA VAL A 165 11.87 9.11 22.09
C VAL A 165 13.25 9.55 22.55
N ASP A 166 13.44 9.63 23.87
CA ASP A 166 14.76 9.70 24.49
C ASP A 166 15.21 8.25 24.75
N TRP A 167 16.23 7.82 24.00
CA TRP A 167 16.78 6.48 24.06
C TRP A 167 18.19 6.54 24.67
N PRO A 168 18.47 5.92 25.83
CA PRO A 168 19.70 6.13 26.59
C PRO A 168 21.01 5.89 25.82
N GLU A 169 21.00 4.98 24.84
CA GLU A 169 22.20 4.58 24.09
C GLU A 169 22.40 5.43 22.83
N ILE A 170 21.60 6.49 22.66
CA ILE A 170 21.69 7.44 21.55
C ILE A 170 21.77 8.84 22.16
N ASP A 171 22.90 9.52 21.98
CA ASP A 171 23.21 10.83 22.58
C ASP A 171 22.43 12.02 21.98
N GLN A 172 21.28 11.75 21.37
CA GLN A 172 20.36 12.75 20.84
C GLN A 172 18.91 12.29 20.97
N ARG A 173 18.00 13.25 21.12
CA ARG A 173 16.57 12.97 21.09
C ARG A 173 16.15 12.58 19.68
N LEU A 174 15.41 11.49 19.58
CA LEU A 174 14.86 10.98 18.33
C LEU A 174 13.50 11.63 18.09
N GLU A 175 13.38 12.52 17.10
CA GLU A 175 12.15 13.28 16.86
C GLU A 175 11.54 13.02 15.47
N ALA A 176 10.22 12.82 15.43
CA ALA A 176 9.41 12.81 14.22
C ALA A 176 8.57 14.09 14.17
N GLU A 177 8.58 14.80 13.04
CA GLU A 177 7.77 16.00 12.89
C GLU A 177 6.27 15.71 13.10
N LEU A 178 5.61 16.60 13.85
CA LEU A 178 4.17 16.55 14.01
C LEU A 178 3.49 16.77 12.64
N PRO A 179 2.53 15.92 12.22
CA PRO A 179 1.86 16.12 10.94
C PRO A 179 1.23 17.51 10.87
N LYS A 180 1.54 18.26 9.80
CA LYS A 180 1.22 19.69 9.69
C LYS A 180 -0.27 19.99 9.89
N TRP A 181 -1.14 19.09 9.46
CA TRP A 181 -2.59 19.20 9.58
C TRP A 181 -3.11 19.12 11.04
N PHE A 182 -2.31 18.65 12.01
CA PHE A 182 -2.73 18.57 13.43
C PHE A 182 -3.08 19.96 13.97
N LYS A 183 -2.24 20.97 13.69
CA LYS A 183 -2.43 22.34 14.18
C LYS A 183 -3.67 22.99 13.57
N THR A 184 -3.93 22.78 12.28
CA THR A 184 -5.11 23.31 11.60
C THR A 184 -6.39 22.60 12.04
N CYS A 185 -6.30 21.30 12.39
CA CYS A 185 -7.43 20.50 12.88
C CYS A 185 -7.99 20.99 14.23
N LEU A 186 -7.23 21.78 15.00
CA LEU A 186 -7.70 22.35 16.26
C LEU A 186 -8.94 23.26 16.12
N ASN A 187 -9.14 23.81 14.92
CA ASN A 187 -10.32 24.62 14.59
C ASN A 187 -11.52 23.80 14.10
N GLY A 188 -11.38 22.48 13.99
CA GLY A 188 -12.39 21.56 13.46
C GLY A 188 -11.93 20.89 12.15
N PRO A 189 -12.30 19.61 11.92
CA PRO A 189 -12.09 18.96 10.63
C PRO A 189 -12.81 19.66 9.49
N THR A 190 -12.09 19.95 8.42
CA THR A 190 -12.63 20.37 7.12
C THR A 190 -12.37 19.30 6.07
N GLU A 191 -12.91 19.47 4.87
CA GLU A 191 -12.63 18.61 3.72
C GLU A 191 -11.12 18.56 3.42
N GLU A 192 -10.43 19.71 3.44
CA GLU A 192 -8.99 19.80 3.19
C GLU A 192 -8.19 19.02 4.24
N ILE A 193 -8.52 19.23 5.52
CA ILE A 193 -7.87 18.54 6.64
C ILE A 193 -8.11 17.03 6.55
N THR A 194 -9.30 16.61 6.16
CA THR A 194 -9.66 15.20 5.99
C THR A 194 -8.85 14.56 4.88
N GLY A 195 -8.73 15.21 3.72
CA GLY A 195 -7.90 14.74 2.62
C GLY A 195 -6.42 14.64 3.00
N LEU A 196 -5.88 15.66 3.68
CA LEU A 196 -4.50 15.67 4.18
C LEU A 196 -4.25 14.54 5.18
N ALA A 197 -5.17 14.33 6.13
CA ALA A 197 -5.05 13.27 7.13
C ALA A 197 -5.10 11.86 6.51
N LEU A 198 -5.90 11.67 5.45
CA LEU A 198 -5.96 10.42 4.68
C LEU A 198 -4.68 10.16 3.88
N ALA A 199 -4.15 11.18 3.21
CA ALA A 199 -2.89 11.08 2.47
C ALA A 199 -1.70 10.81 3.41
N ASP A 200 -1.66 11.47 4.57
CA ASP A 200 -0.61 11.33 5.59
C ASP A 200 -0.47 9.89 6.16
N LYS A 201 -1.53 9.06 6.05
CA LYS A 201 -1.46 7.63 6.41
C LYS A 201 -0.44 6.83 5.58
N ARG A 202 0.03 7.36 4.44
CA ARG A 202 0.90 6.62 3.52
C ARG A 202 1.86 7.45 2.69
N TYR A 203 1.48 8.65 2.25
CA TYR A 203 2.26 9.41 1.29
C TYR A 203 3.70 9.73 1.76
N PRO A 204 3.92 10.34 2.95
CA PRO A 204 5.29 10.59 3.42
C PRO A 204 6.12 9.30 3.62
N PHE A 205 5.44 8.18 3.84
CA PHE A 205 6.06 6.89 4.00
C PHE A 205 6.44 6.24 2.66
N LEU A 206 5.62 6.38 1.63
CA LEU A 206 5.87 5.77 0.32
C LEU A 206 6.85 6.55 -0.55
N THR A 207 7.08 7.84 -0.29
CA THR A 207 8.03 8.66 -1.08
C THR A 207 9.47 8.13 -1.09
N SER A 208 9.87 7.35 -0.08
CA SER A 208 11.20 6.71 -0.06
C SER A 208 11.34 5.59 -1.09
N VAL A 209 10.22 5.03 -1.56
CA VAL A 209 10.21 3.89 -2.48
C VAL A 209 9.48 4.21 -3.77
N SER A 210 8.68 5.27 -3.87
CA SER A 210 7.89 5.52 -5.08
C SER A 210 7.47 6.98 -5.15
N ASP A 211 7.44 7.56 -6.35
CA ASP A 211 6.80 8.87 -6.59
C ASP A 211 5.30 8.74 -6.92
N CYS A 212 4.80 7.50 -7.05
CA CYS A 212 3.40 7.18 -7.29
C CYS A 212 2.77 6.34 -6.17
N CYS A 213 1.57 6.72 -5.72
CA CYS A 213 0.83 6.03 -4.66
C CYS A 213 -0.66 6.38 -4.65
N ARG A 214 -1.47 5.54 -4.02
CA ARG A 214 -2.86 5.86 -3.67
C ARG A 214 -2.85 6.81 -2.46
N LEU A 215 -3.39 8.02 -2.62
CA LEU A 215 -3.51 8.99 -1.53
C LEU A 215 -4.78 8.77 -0.71
N ILE A 216 -5.88 8.48 -1.39
CA ILE A 216 -7.19 8.20 -0.79
C ILE A 216 -7.77 6.97 -1.47
N HIS A 217 -8.06 5.94 -0.69
CA HIS A 217 -8.67 4.71 -1.17
C HIS A 217 -10.19 4.78 -1.11
N ARG A 218 -10.86 4.08 -2.03
CA ARG A 218 -12.32 4.05 -2.12
C ARG A 218 -12.93 3.58 -0.81
N GLY A 219 -13.81 4.42 -0.23
CA GLY A 219 -14.47 4.15 1.04
C GLY A 219 -13.79 4.71 2.28
N GLU A 220 -12.63 5.35 2.16
CA GLU A 220 -12.02 6.07 3.30
C GLU A 220 -12.58 7.48 3.50
N TYR A 221 -13.08 8.10 2.44
CA TYR A 221 -13.77 9.38 2.50
C TYR A 221 -15.29 9.14 2.45
N SER A 222 -16.01 9.60 3.47
CA SER A 222 -17.44 9.30 3.64
C SER A 222 -18.35 10.05 2.66
N GLU A 223 -17.94 11.26 2.24
CA GLU A 223 -18.81 12.16 1.49
C GLU A 223 -18.86 11.84 -0.02
N GLU A 224 -17.83 11.19 -0.55
CA GLU A 224 -17.71 10.90 -1.99
C GLU A 224 -17.11 9.50 -2.23
N ASP A 225 -17.69 8.74 -3.16
CA ASP A 225 -17.18 7.41 -3.54
C ASP A 225 -16.08 7.57 -4.60
N ILE A 226 -14.87 7.91 -4.13
CA ILE A 226 -13.71 8.25 -4.95
C ILE A 226 -12.47 7.48 -4.55
N ALA A 227 -11.50 7.43 -5.46
CA ALA A 227 -10.13 7.16 -5.11
C ALA A 227 -9.21 8.20 -5.76
N ILE A 228 -8.15 8.62 -5.05
CA ILE A 228 -7.19 9.62 -5.53
C ILE A 228 -5.81 8.97 -5.57
N ASP A 229 -5.19 8.96 -6.74
CA ASP A 229 -3.82 8.53 -6.97
C ASP A 229 -2.89 9.73 -7.24
N LYS A 230 -1.63 9.58 -6.86
CA LYS A 230 -0.52 10.41 -7.31
C LYS A 230 0.33 9.63 -8.30
N TYR A 231 0.70 10.26 -9.41
CA TYR A 231 1.65 9.77 -10.41
C TYR A 231 2.64 10.88 -10.73
N GLY A 232 3.87 10.79 -10.22
CA GLY A 232 4.83 11.89 -10.34
C GLY A 232 4.22 13.17 -9.79
N GLU A 233 4.21 14.25 -10.55
CA GLU A 233 3.67 15.55 -10.12
C GLU A 233 2.17 15.74 -10.41
N TRP A 234 1.42 14.66 -10.64
CA TRP A 234 0.03 14.72 -11.10
C TRP A 234 -0.91 13.89 -10.24
N LEU A 235 -2.11 14.40 -10.01
CA LEU A 235 -3.19 13.67 -9.36
C LEU A 235 -4.13 13.04 -10.38
N CYS A 236 -4.61 11.84 -10.09
CA CYS A 236 -5.66 11.17 -10.85
C CYS A 236 -6.80 10.80 -9.89
N VAL A 237 -7.95 11.43 -10.06
CA VAL A 237 -9.17 11.13 -9.30
C VAL A 237 -10.03 10.19 -10.12
N THR A 238 -10.44 9.08 -9.52
CA THR A 238 -11.44 8.17 -10.09
C THR A 238 -12.70 8.29 -9.25
N GLY A 239 -13.79 8.77 -9.85
CA GLY A 239 -15.12 8.75 -9.26
C GLY A 239 -15.90 7.49 -9.66
N TYR A 240 -16.52 6.85 -8.68
CA TYR A 240 -17.27 5.60 -8.87
C TYR A 240 -18.79 5.81 -8.90
N ASP A 241 -19.28 7.00 -8.55
CA ASP A 241 -20.68 7.37 -8.77
C ASP A 241 -20.97 7.56 -10.26
N GLU A 242 -21.91 6.75 -10.78
CA GLU A 242 -22.30 6.76 -12.19
C GLU A 242 -23.18 7.97 -12.57
N SER A 243 -23.55 8.83 -11.60
CA SER A 243 -24.44 9.98 -11.80
C SER A 243 -23.74 11.35 -11.77
N THR A 244 -22.54 11.43 -11.20
CA THR A 244 -21.80 12.70 -11.06
C THR A 244 -20.78 12.87 -12.19
N SER A 245 -20.84 13.99 -12.90
CA SER A 245 -19.87 14.28 -13.97
C SER A 245 -18.50 14.64 -13.41
N ALA A 246 -17.43 14.41 -14.19
CA ALA A 246 -16.07 14.71 -13.78
C ALA A 246 -15.89 16.19 -13.42
N LYS A 247 -16.59 17.10 -14.13
CA LYS A 247 -16.58 18.55 -13.82
C LYS A 247 -17.29 18.88 -12.51
N GLN A 248 -18.42 18.20 -12.22
CA GLN A 248 -19.13 18.38 -10.94
C GLN A 248 -18.28 17.86 -9.78
N LEU A 249 -17.69 16.67 -9.92
CA LEU A 249 -16.81 16.07 -8.92
C LEU A 249 -15.58 16.93 -8.65
N LEU A 250 -14.92 17.43 -9.71
CA LEU A 250 -13.80 18.38 -9.59
C LEU A 250 -14.19 19.64 -8.81
N ARG A 251 -15.40 20.18 -9.03
CA ARG A 251 -15.89 21.36 -8.30
C ARG A 251 -16.10 21.06 -6.81
N ARG A 252 -16.64 19.89 -6.48
CA ARG A 252 -16.88 19.48 -5.08
C ARG A 252 -15.55 19.30 -4.35
N LEU A 253 -14.59 18.60 -4.95
CA LEU A 253 -13.29 18.29 -4.35
C LEU A 253 -12.24 19.40 -4.46
N ARG A 254 -12.60 20.61 -4.92
CA ARG A 254 -11.63 21.64 -5.33
C ARG A 254 -10.65 22.01 -4.20
N THR A 255 -11.18 22.19 -3.00
CA THR A 255 -10.42 22.56 -1.80
C THR A 255 -9.50 21.41 -1.37
N MET A 256 -10.02 20.17 -1.31
CA MET A 256 -9.23 18.98 -1.04
C MET A 256 -8.07 18.83 -2.02
N LEU A 257 -8.35 18.91 -3.32
CA LEU A 257 -7.35 18.74 -4.38
C LEU A 257 -6.30 19.84 -4.34
N SER A 258 -6.67 21.07 -3.98
CA SER A 258 -5.71 22.16 -3.78
C SER A 258 -4.77 21.87 -2.61
N ALA A 259 -5.31 21.47 -1.45
CA ALA A 259 -4.51 21.10 -0.28
C ALA A 259 -3.57 19.91 -0.55
N LEU A 260 -4.09 18.86 -1.20
CA LEU A 260 -3.30 17.69 -1.59
C LEU A 260 -2.22 18.06 -2.62
N SER A 261 -2.51 18.94 -3.58
CA SER A 261 -1.52 19.39 -4.57
C SER A 261 -0.34 20.09 -3.91
N VAL A 262 -0.59 20.96 -2.93
CA VAL A 262 0.48 21.61 -2.15
C VAL A 262 1.25 20.59 -1.32
N ALA A 263 0.54 19.73 -0.57
CA ALA A 263 1.18 18.76 0.33
C ALA A 263 1.99 17.69 -0.41
N CYS A 264 1.59 17.34 -1.63
CA CYS A 264 2.21 16.27 -2.42
C CYS A 264 3.09 16.78 -3.58
N ASN A 265 3.29 18.10 -3.68
CA ASN A 265 4.02 18.77 -4.75
C ASN A 265 3.49 18.38 -6.16
N CYS A 266 2.18 18.51 -6.36
CA CYS A 266 1.53 18.25 -7.65
C CYS A 266 1.13 19.55 -8.35
N ARG A 267 1.23 19.56 -9.68
CA ARG A 267 0.97 20.73 -10.55
C ARG A 267 -0.46 20.79 -11.10
N GLY A 268 -1.22 19.71 -10.93
CA GLY A 268 -2.56 19.57 -11.45
C GLY A 268 -3.01 18.12 -11.48
N GLY A 269 -4.00 17.82 -12.32
CA GLY A 269 -4.46 16.46 -12.48
C GLY A 269 -5.68 16.28 -13.37
N VAL A 270 -6.18 15.05 -13.35
CA VAL A 270 -7.37 14.63 -14.08
C VAL A 270 -8.40 14.00 -13.14
N VAL A 271 -9.68 14.26 -13.41
CA VAL A 271 -10.81 13.56 -12.81
C VAL A 271 -11.43 12.68 -13.88
N LYS A 272 -11.64 11.40 -13.56
CA LYS A 272 -12.25 10.38 -14.44
C LYS A 272 -13.51 9.87 -13.77
N THR A 273 -14.63 9.85 -14.50
CA THR A 273 -15.87 9.21 -14.07
C THR A 273 -16.45 8.35 -15.19
N SER A 274 -17.37 7.45 -14.84
CA SER A 274 -18.12 6.63 -15.80
C SER A 274 -19.60 6.98 -15.69
N LEU A 275 -20.10 7.85 -16.56
CA LEU A 275 -21.47 8.35 -16.50
C LEU A 275 -22.46 7.38 -17.15
N ARG A 276 -23.60 7.16 -16.49
CA ARG A 276 -24.71 6.40 -17.06
C ARG A 276 -25.48 7.25 -18.06
N ASP A 277 -25.50 6.80 -19.32
CA ASP A 277 -26.35 7.38 -20.35
C ASP A 277 -27.84 7.14 -19.98
N PRO A 278 -28.62 8.21 -19.75
CA PRO A 278 -30.02 8.09 -19.34
C PRO A 278 -30.92 7.48 -20.43
N HIS A 279 -30.48 7.50 -21.69
CA HIS A 279 -31.23 6.99 -22.84
C HIS A 279 -30.75 5.60 -23.29
N LYS A 280 -29.45 5.31 -23.18
CA LYS A 280 -28.86 4.07 -23.72
C LYS A 280 -28.55 2.99 -22.68
N ARG A 281 -28.70 3.27 -21.38
CA ARG A 281 -28.33 2.35 -20.26
C ARG A 281 -26.89 1.82 -20.38
N GLN A 282 -25.99 2.59 -21.00
CA GLN A 282 -24.57 2.28 -21.14
C GLN A 282 -23.75 3.32 -20.36
N LEU A 283 -22.59 2.91 -19.86
CA LEU A 283 -21.63 3.83 -19.26
C LEU A 283 -20.75 4.44 -20.34
N PHE A 284 -20.48 5.74 -20.26
CA PHE A 284 -19.46 6.42 -21.06
C PHE A 284 -18.45 7.12 -20.16
N ALA A 285 -17.19 7.16 -20.60
CA ALA A 285 -16.12 7.80 -19.86
C ALA A 285 -16.25 9.33 -19.94
N ASP A 286 -16.12 10.01 -18.81
CA ASP A 286 -16.11 11.47 -18.70
C ASP A 286 -14.84 11.94 -17.98
N PHE A 287 -14.34 13.11 -18.39
CA PHE A 287 -13.04 13.62 -17.97
C PHE A 287 -13.08 15.12 -17.68
N ALA A 288 -12.43 15.52 -16.59
CA ALA A 288 -12.12 16.92 -16.29
C ALA A 288 -10.64 17.07 -15.93
N ARG A 289 -10.06 18.24 -16.20
CA ARG A 289 -8.65 18.56 -15.97
C ARG A 289 -8.54 19.84 -15.16
N TRP A 290 -7.51 19.96 -14.33
CA TRP A 290 -7.19 21.19 -13.62
C TRP A 290 -5.68 21.36 -13.44
N GLY A 291 -5.25 22.59 -13.17
CA GLY A 291 -3.84 22.94 -13.04
C GLY A 291 -3.14 22.98 -14.40
N GLU A 292 -1.84 22.65 -14.40
CA GLU A 292 -1.06 22.55 -15.63
C GLU A 292 -1.50 21.37 -16.52
N THR A 293 -1.16 21.43 -17.81
CA THR A 293 -1.43 20.34 -18.75
C THR A 293 -0.52 19.15 -18.44
N VAL A 294 -1.10 18.00 -18.16
CA VAL A 294 -0.37 16.73 -17.96
C VAL A 294 0.38 16.37 -19.26
N PRO A 295 1.72 16.20 -19.23
CA PRO A 295 2.48 15.71 -20.38
C PRO A 295 2.14 14.23 -20.64
N GLU A 296 2.13 13.81 -21.91
CA GLU A 296 1.69 12.46 -22.28
C GLU A 296 2.57 11.85 -23.39
N PRO A 297 3.18 10.67 -23.18
CA PRO A 297 3.34 9.98 -21.91
C PRO A 297 4.33 10.71 -21.00
N PHE A 298 4.42 10.31 -19.73
CA PHE A 298 5.48 10.72 -18.81
C PHE A 298 5.96 9.55 -17.95
N LEU A 299 7.13 9.71 -17.34
CA LEU A 299 7.73 8.69 -16.49
C LEU A 299 7.36 8.91 -15.03
N VAL A 300 7.07 7.82 -14.33
CA VAL A 300 6.98 7.76 -12.87
C VAL A 300 8.00 6.75 -12.35
N ARG A 301 8.36 6.88 -11.08
CA ARG A 301 9.34 6.03 -10.41
C ARG A 301 8.67 5.15 -9.36
N GLU A 302 8.92 3.85 -9.44
CA GLU A 302 8.68 2.89 -8.36
C GLU A 302 9.99 2.13 -8.09
N HIS A 303 10.47 2.25 -6.87
CA HIS A 303 11.83 1.95 -6.41
C HIS A 303 12.87 2.71 -7.24
N ASP A 304 13.82 2.01 -7.82
CA ASP A 304 14.82 2.49 -8.77
C ASP A 304 14.38 2.28 -10.24
N LEU A 305 13.15 1.80 -10.45
CA LEU A 305 12.58 1.52 -11.77
C LEU A 305 11.64 2.64 -12.23
N HIS A 306 11.61 2.84 -13.54
CA HIS A 306 10.79 3.85 -14.20
C HIS A 306 9.73 3.22 -15.09
N PHE A 307 8.54 3.81 -15.09
CA PHE A 307 7.40 3.34 -15.88
C PHE A 307 6.79 4.49 -16.66
N SER A 308 6.57 4.28 -17.96
CA SER A 308 5.78 5.20 -18.79
C SER A 308 4.31 5.06 -18.40
N VAL A 309 3.67 6.17 -18.05
CA VAL A 309 2.24 6.23 -17.70
C VAL A 309 1.49 7.25 -18.55
N ARG A 310 0.17 7.11 -18.58
CA ARG A 310 -0.76 8.02 -19.26
C ARG A 310 -2.00 8.28 -18.42
N LEU A 311 -2.30 9.54 -18.13
CA LEU A 311 -3.49 9.93 -17.38
C LEU A 311 -4.66 10.32 -18.31
N ASN A 312 -4.38 10.84 -19.50
CA ASN A 312 -5.41 11.30 -20.44
C ASN A 312 -6.06 10.16 -21.24
N ASP A 313 -7.38 10.27 -21.45
CA ASP A 313 -8.23 9.55 -22.44
C ASP A 313 -8.12 8.02 -22.54
N HIS A 314 -7.44 7.38 -21.59
CA HIS A 314 -7.28 5.94 -21.49
C HIS A 314 -7.88 5.38 -20.20
N GLN A 315 -8.49 4.19 -20.32
CA GLN A 315 -9.10 3.45 -19.22
C GLN A 315 -8.08 3.04 -18.15
N HIS A 316 -6.83 2.76 -18.55
CA HIS A 316 -5.75 2.34 -17.66
C HIS A 316 -4.57 3.30 -17.72
N VAL A 317 -3.92 3.54 -16.59
CA VAL A 317 -2.82 4.50 -16.45
C VAL A 317 -1.48 3.93 -16.93
N GLY A 318 -1.35 2.61 -17.02
CA GLY A 318 -0.12 1.93 -17.45
C GLY A 318 0.68 1.30 -16.31
N LEU A 319 0.35 1.58 -15.05
CA LEU A 319 0.92 0.92 -13.87
C LEU A 319 -0.18 0.72 -12.82
N PHE A 320 -0.29 -0.50 -12.28
CA PHE A 320 -1.22 -0.85 -11.21
C PHE A 320 -0.49 -0.76 -9.86
N LEU A 321 -0.79 0.29 -9.08
CA LEU A 321 -0.08 0.61 -7.83
C LEU A 321 -0.36 -0.40 -6.69
N ASP A 322 -1.51 -1.08 -6.76
CA ASP A 322 -1.94 -2.14 -5.82
C ASP A 322 -1.10 -3.42 -5.92
N GLN A 323 -0.22 -3.52 -6.92
CA GLN A 323 0.71 -4.65 -7.09
C GLN A 323 2.17 -4.31 -6.74
N ARG A 324 2.43 -3.16 -6.10
CA ARG A 324 3.80 -2.71 -5.74
C ARG A 324 4.57 -3.78 -4.95
N ASP A 325 3.99 -4.20 -3.83
CA ASP A 325 4.68 -5.13 -2.93
C ASP A 325 4.79 -6.52 -3.57
N SER A 326 3.83 -6.92 -4.41
CA SER A 326 3.92 -8.16 -5.21
C SER A 326 5.09 -8.11 -6.19
N ARG A 327 5.29 -6.96 -6.86
CA ARG A 327 6.41 -6.77 -7.80
C ARG A 327 7.77 -6.88 -7.09
N SER A 328 7.92 -6.25 -5.92
CA SER A 328 9.13 -6.38 -5.10
C SER A 328 9.40 -7.85 -4.71
N ARG A 329 8.37 -8.59 -4.26
CA ARG A 329 8.51 -10.03 -3.93
C ARG A 329 8.94 -10.88 -5.13
N ILE A 330 8.42 -10.58 -6.32
CA ILE A 330 8.84 -11.27 -7.55
C ILE A 330 10.33 -11.01 -7.84
N ALA A 331 10.82 -9.78 -7.64
CA ALA A 331 12.24 -9.49 -7.84
C ALA A 331 13.15 -10.26 -6.88
N GLU A 332 12.77 -10.42 -5.61
CA GLU A 332 13.55 -11.18 -4.60
C GLU A 332 13.80 -12.64 -5.01
N ILE A 333 12.85 -13.27 -5.72
CA ILE A 333 12.92 -14.69 -6.10
C ILE A 333 13.31 -14.91 -7.57
N ALA A 334 13.52 -13.84 -8.35
CA ALA A 334 13.70 -13.95 -9.80
C ALA A 334 15.13 -14.33 -10.23
N LYS A 335 16.12 -14.20 -9.36
CA LYS A 335 17.55 -14.38 -9.73
C LYS A 335 17.81 -15.74 -10.36
N ASN A 336 18.39 -15.75 -11.57
CA ASN A 336 18.69 -16.94 -12.37
C ASN A 336 17.47 -17.84 -12.62
N LYS A 337 16.26 -17.26 -12.65
CA LYS A 337 15.01 -17.99 -12.85
C LYS A 337 14.39 -17.77 -14.22
N ARG A 338 13.63 -18.77 -14.67
CA ARG A 338 12.75 -18.69 -15.84
C ARG A 338 11.38 -18.22 -15.39
N VAL A 339 10.98 -17.04 -15.83
CA VAL A 339 9.75 -16.38 -15.37
C VAL A 339 8.71 -16.29 -16.50
N ALA A 340 7.47 -16.65 -16.23
CA ALA A 340 6.33 -16.35 -17.12
C ALA A 340 5.43 -15.30 -16.48
N ASN A 341 5.19 -14.20 -17.19
CA ASN A 341 4.21 -13.18 -16.81
C ASN A 341 3.01 -13.28 -17.75
N LEU A 342 1.92 -13.87 -17.26
CA LEU A 342 0.68 -14.09 -18.00
C LEU A 342 -0.27 -12.91 -17.78
N PHE A 343 -0.94 -12.48 -18.85
CA PHE A 343 -1.73 -11.24 -18.85
C PHE A 343 -0.83 -10.03 -18.51
N ALA A 344 0.31 -9.98 -19.19
CA ALA A 344 1.44 -9.15 -18.79
C ALA A 344 1.17 -7.63 -18.79
N PHE A 345 0.12 -7.17 -19.49
CA PHE A 345 -0.18 -5.75 -19.67
C PHE A 345 1.07 -4.97 -20.12
N THR A 346 1.45 -3.90 -19.43
CA THR A 346 2.64 -3.08 -19.68
C THR A 346 3.92 -3.68 -19.09
N CYS A 347 3.89 -4.96 -18.73
CA CYS A 347 5.01 -5.80 -18.33
C CYS A 347 5.69 -5.39 -17.01
N SER A 348 4.97 -4.76 -16.07
CA SER A 348 5.53 -4.29 -14.79
C SER A 348 6.18 -5.40 -13.95
N PHE A 349 5.55 -6.57 -13.82
CA PHE A 349 6.17 -7.75 -13.19
C PHE A 349 7.39 -8.25 -13.94
N SER A 350 7.39 -8.18 -15.28
CA SER A 350 8.54 -8.63 -16.07
C SER A 350 9.76 -7.73 -15.89
N ILE A 351 9.55 -6.43 -15.74
CA ILE A 351 10.60 -5.45 -15.43
C ILE A 351 11.21 -5.77 -14.07
N TYR A 352 10.39 -5.99 -13.04
CA TYR A 352 10.87 -6.40 -11.72
C TYR A 352 11.61 -7.74 -11.73
N ALA A 353 11.12 -8.73 -12.48
CA ALA A 353 11.81 -10.02 -12.62
C ALA A 353 13.19 -9.87 -13.31
N LEU A 354 13.28 -9.08 -14.39
CA LEU A 354 14.55 -8.80 -15.05
C LEU A 354 15.51 -8.03 -14.12
N HIS A 355 15.01 -7.04 -13.39
CA HIS A 355 15.76 -6.28 -12.40
C HIS A 355 16.30 -7.18 -11.27
N GLY A 356 15.49 -8.13 -10.80
CA GLY A 356 15.91 -9.17 -9.84
C GLY A 356 16.87 -10.23 -10.41
N GLY A 357 17.28 -10.10 -11.68
CA GLY A 357 18.27 -10.97 -12.31
C GLY A 357 17.71 -12.26 -12.91
N ALA A 358 16.46 -12.26 -13.39
CA ALA A 358 15.90 -13.39 -14.14
C ALA A 358 16.77 -13.80 -15.33
N GLU A 359 16.91 -15.12 -15.53
CA GLU A 359 17.61 -15.70 -16.68
C GLU A 359 16.85 -15.36 -17.97
N VAL A 360 15.53 -15.52 -17.94
CA VAL A 360 14.64 -15.18 -19.06
C VAL A 360 13.23 -14.93 -18.56
N VAL A 361 12.57 -13.93 -19.14
CA VAL A 361 11.19 -13.54 -18.81
C VAL A 361 10.31 -13.61 -20.05
N PHE A 362 9.18 -14.31 -19.94
CA PHE A 362 8.17 -14.46 -20.98
C PHE A 362 6.92 -13.65 -20.63
N SER A 363 6.74 -12.50 -21.28
CA SER A 363 5.57 -11.65 -21.14
C SER A 363 4.53 -12.00 -22.20
N VAL A 364 3.36 -12.50 -21.77
CA VAL A 364 2.30 -13.00 -22.66
C VAL A 364 1.05 -12.13 -22.49
N ASP A 365 0.60 -11.51 -23.58
CA ASP A 365 -0.62 -10.68 -23.58
C ASP A 365 -1.28 -10.65 -24.97
N LEU A 366 -2.59 -10.36 -25.03
CA LEU A 366 -3.31 -10.17 -26.30
C LEU A 366 -3.13 -8.76 -26.87
N ALA A 367 -2.96 -7.76 -26.00
CA ALA A 367 -2.90 -6.35 -26.36
C ALA A 367 -1.49 -5.98 -26.86
N ALA A 368 -1.34 -5.91 -28.18
CA ALA A 368 -0.07 -5.54 -28.82
C ALA A 368 0.46 -4.17 -28.36
N GLY A 369 -0.43 -3.21 -28.09
CA GLY A 369 -0.05 -1.89 -27.56
C GLY A 369 0.58 -1.97 -26.16
N CYS A 370 0.04 -2.83 -25.28
CA CYS A 370 0.57 -3.03 -23.94
C CYS A 370 1.96 -3.70 -23.99
N LEU A 371 2.13 -4.71 -24.85
CA LEU A 371 3.45 -5.33 -25.08
C LEU A 371 4.47 -4.36 -25.71
N LYS A 372 4.01 -3.43 -26.56
CA LYS A 372 4.88 -2.36 -27.09
C LYS A 372 5.38 -1.46 -25.96
N GLN A 373 4.46 -0.97 -25.12
CA GLN A 373 4.82 -0.17 -23.94
C GLN A 373 5.70 -0.95 -22.95
N GLY A 374 5.47 -2.25 -22.79
CA GLY A 374 6.33 -3.11 -21.98
C GLY A 374 7.77 -3.20 -22.50
N ARG A 375 7.98 -3.26 -23.83
CA ARG A 375 9.32 -3.18 -24.44
C ARG A 375 9.98 -1.83 -24.17
N GLU A 376 9.22 -0.75 -24.31
CA GLU A 376 9.69 0.61 -24.04
C GLU A 376 10.11 0.74 -22.57
N ASN A 377 9.30 0.25 -21.63
CA ASN A 377 9.64 0.24 -20.21
C ASN A 377 10.89 -0.59 -19.90
N VAL A 378 11.08 -1.76 -20.53
CA VAL A 378 12.32 -2.55 -20.38
C VAL A 378 13.54 -1.79 -20.90
N ALA A 379 13.40 -1.08 -22.03
CA ALA A 379 14.47 -0.25 -22.59
C ALA A 379 14.81 0.95 -21.70
N ILE A 380 13.81 1.65 -21.15
CA ILE A 380 13.99 2.77 -20.22
C ILE A 380 14.84 2.35 -19.01
N ASN A 381 14.61 1.14 -18.49
CA ASN A 381 15.33 0.62 -17.33
C ASN A 381 16.63 -0.12 -17.68
N GLN A 382 16.99 -0.23 -18.97
CA GLN A 382 18.22 -0.90 -19.42
C GLN A 382 18.35 -2.38 -18.96
N LEU A 383 17.22 -3.09 -18.84
CA LEU A 383 17.18 -4.43 -18.22
C LEU A 383 17.30 -5.60 -19.21
N ALA A 384 17.25 -5.33 -20.52
CA ALA A 384 17.35 -6.39 -21.53
C ALA A 384 18.81 -6.65 -21.91
N SER A 385 19.28 -7.86 -21.62
CA SER A 385 20.46 -8.45 -22.27
C SER A 385 20.02 -9.22 -23.51
N ALA A 386 20.95 -9.61 -24.39
CA ALA A 386 20.64 -10.22 -25.69
C ALA A 386 19.65 -11.41 -25.60
N GLY A 387 18.36 -11.10 -25.77
CA GLY A 387 17.27 -12.08 -25.84
C GLY A 387 16.66 -12.54 -24.51
N ASN A 388 17.01 -12.02 -23.33
CA ASN A 388 16.42 -12.50 -22.07
C ASN A 388 14.99 -11.97 -21.80
N ALA A 389 14.52 -10.95 -22.51
CA ALA A 389 13.13 -10.47 -22.46
C ALA A 389 12.32 -10.94 -23.69
N LYS A 390 11.29 -11.77 -23.49
CA LYS A 390 10.42 -12.30 -24.56
C LYS A 390 9.02 -11.70 -24.46
N PHE A 391 8.54 -11.12 -25.56
CA PHE A 391 7.23 -10.48 -25.64
C PHE A 391 6.34 -11.22 -26.65
N ILE A 392 5.27 -11.85 -26.16
CA ILE A 392 4.46 -12.81 -26.92
C ILE A 392 3.03 -12.31 -27.02
N LYS A 393 2.62 -11.95 -28.24
CA LYS A 393 1.24 -11.56 -28.55
C LYS A 393 0.38 -12.81 -28.77
N GLU A 394 -0.22 -13.35 -27.71
CA GLU A 394 -1.04 -14.56 -27.76
C GLU A 394 -2.12 -14.58 -26.66
N ASP A 395 -3.22 -15.30 -26.88
CA ASP A 395 -4.17 -15.63 -25.81
C ASP A 395 -3.47 -16.54 -24.81
N VAL A 396 -3.47 -16.16 -23.52
CA VAL A 396 -2.78 -16.91 -22.46
C VAL A 396 -3.21 -18.37 -22.42
N ARG A 397 -4.50 -18.67 -22.64
CA ARG A 397 -5.00 -20.06 -22.64
C ARG A 397 -4.38 -20.87 -23.77
N LYS A 398 -4.21 -20.27 -24.95
CA LYS A 398 -3.54 -20.91 -26.09
C LYS A 398 -2.06 -21.10 -25.85
N TRP A 399 -1.41 -20.10 -25.26
CA TRP A 399 0.00 -20.14 -24.91
C TRP A 399 0.27 -21.25 -23.88
N LEU A 400 -0.54 -21.36 -22.84
CA LEU A 400 -0.48 -22.44 -21.83
C LEU A 400 -0.69 -23.81 -22.47
N ALA A 401 -1.75 -23.99 -23.27
CA ALA A 401 -2.00 -25.24 -23.99
C ALA A 401 -0.85 -25.63 -24.94
N ARG A 402 -0.13 -24.64 -25.49
CA ARG A 402 1.09 -24.87 -26.29
C ARG A 402 2.27 -25.31 -25.43
N GLN A 403 2.46 -24.77 -24.23
CA GLN A 403 3.50 -25.25 -23.31
C GLN A 403 3.21 -26.68 -22.82
N LEU A 404 1.95 -26.99 -22.49
CA LEU A 404 1.55 -28.35 -22.08
C LEU A 404 1.78 -29.38 -23.18
N ARG A 405 1.42 -29.05 -24.44
CA ARG A 405 1.72 -29.94 -25.57
C ARG A 405 3.22 -30.15 -25.78
N LYS A 406 4.05 -29.12 -25.57
CA LYS A 406 5.51 -29.28 -25.62
C LYS A 406 6.00 -30.23 -24.53
N LYS A 407 5.50 -30.08 -23.30
CA LYS A 407 5.81 -30.98 -22.19
C LYS A 407 5.37 -32.42 -22.45
N GLN A 408 4.18 -32.61 -23.03
CA GLN A 408 3.65 -33.93 -23.37
C GLN A 408 4.44 -34.61 -24.49
N ASN A 409 4.83 -33.85 -25.52
CA ASN A 409 5.55 -34.39 -26.68
C ASN A 409 7.03 -34.69 -26.39
N ASP A 410 7.67 -33.89 -25.52
CA ASP A 410 9.08 -34.05 -25.17
C ASP A 410 9.32 -33.70 -23.68
N PRO A 411 8.91 -34.58 -22.75
CA PRO A 411 8.97 -34.30 -21.32
C PRO A 411 10.39 -34.15 -20.79
N HIS A 412 11.37 -34.80 -21.43
CA HIS A 412 12.77 -34.78 -20.99
C HIS A 412 13.49 -33.46 -21.34
N HIS A 413 13.05 -32.76 -22.38
CA HIS A 413 13.63 -31.47 -22.79
C HIS A 413 12.73 -30.26 -22.48
N PHE A 414 11.54 -30.48 -21.93
CA PHE A 414 10.71 -29.38 -21.46
C PHE A 414 11.34 -28.73 -20.24
N VAL A 415 11.84 -27.50 -20.40
CA VAL A 415 12.36 -26.70 -19.30
C VAL A 415 11.20 -25.96 -18.63
N PRO A 416 10.82 -26.32 -17.38
CA PRO A 416 9.71 -25.69 -16.68
C PRO A 416 10.03 -24.23 -16.31
N PHE A 417 9.02 -23.53 -15.80
CA PHE A 417 9.16 -22.19 -15.25
C PHE A 417 9.38 -22.26 -13.75
N ASP A 418 10.29 -21.45 -13.21
CA ASP A 418 10.49 -21.35 -11.77
C ASP A 418 9.45 -20.43 -11.12
N VAL A 419 9.05 -19.37 -11.85
CA VAL A 419 8.11 -18.36 -11.38
C VAL A 419 7.04 -18.10 -12.43
N VAL A 420 5.77 -18.14 -12.04
CA VAL A 420 4.66 -17.79 -12.93
C VAL A 420 3.76 -16.74 -12.29
N ILE A 421 3.61 -15.58 -12.92
CA ILE A 421 2.64 -14.56 -12.56
C ILE A 421 1.38 -14.76 -13.41
N CYS A 422 0.21 -14.79 -12.76
CA CYS A 422 -1.09 -14.89 -13.39
C CYS A 422 -2.04 -13.83 -12.82
N ASP A 423 -2.15 -12.68 -13.50
CA ASP A 423 -2.98 -11.54 -13.09
C ASP A 423 -4.05 -11.21 -14.18
N PRO A 424 -5.03 -12.11 -14.40
CA PRO A 424 -6.04 -11.90 -15.43
C PRO A 424 -6.99 -10.73 -15.15
N PRO A 425 -7.49 -10.06 -16.20
CA PRO A 425 -8.63 -9.13 -16.06
C PRO A 425 -9.90 -9.91 -15.68
N VAL A 426 -10.87 -9.27 -15.00
CA VAL A 426 -12.16 -9.92 -14.67
C VAL A 426 -12.84 -10.47 -15.92
N PHE A 427 -12.91 -9.65 -16.96
CA PHE A 427 -13.48 -9.97 -18.25
C PHE A 427 -12.54 -9.51 -19.35
N ALA A 428 -12.38 -10.35 -20.38
CA ALA A 428 -11.74 -9.94 -21.63
C ALA A 428 -12.48 -10.55 -22.81
N SER A 429 -12.60 -9.78 -23.89
CA SER A 429 -13.16 -10.24 -25.16
C SER A 429 -12.09 -10.18 -26.24
N SER A 430 -11.94 -11.27 -27.00
CA SER A 430 -11.08 -11.33 -28.19
C SER A 430 -11.90 -11.13 -29.49
N GLY A 431 -12.99 -10.37 -29.46
CA GLY A 431 -13.90 -10.19 -30.59
C GLY A 431 -14.88 -11.36 -30.77
N LYS A 432 -15.11 -11.84 -32.00
CA LYS A 432 -16.14 -12.86 -32.38
C LYS A 432 -15.92 -14.29 -31.79
N LYS A 433 -15.05 -14.50 -30.79
CA LYS A 433 -14.78 -15.82 -30.15
C LYS A 433 -14.92 -15.75 -28.61
N LYS A 434 -15.07 -16.92 -27.99
CA LYS A 434 -15.28 -17.16 -26.54
C LYS A 434 -14.65 -16.09 -25.65
N SER A 435 -15.51 -15.38 -24.90
CA SER A 435 -15.11 -14.44 -23.86
C SER A 435 -14.33 -15.15 -22.75
N PHE A 436 -13.40 -14.42 -22.14
CA PHE A 436 -12.71 -14.81 -20.92
C PHE A 436 -13.47 -14.21 -19.73
N HIS A 437 -13.70 -15.03 -18.70
CA HIS A 437 -14.20 -14.59 -17.41
C HIS A 437 -13.38 -15.26 -16.32
N VAL A 438 -12.76 -14.48 -15.44
CA VAL A 438 -11.78 -14.98 -14.47
C VAL A 438 -12.34 -16.12 -13.62
N GLU A 439 -13.56 -15.99 -13.11
CA GLU A 439 -14.21 -17.01 -12.29
C GLU A 439 -14.38 -18.36 -12.99
N LYS A 440 -14.63 -18.36 -14.31
CA LYS A 440 -14.82 -19.60 -15.08
C LYS A 440 -13.52 -20.27 -15.48
N GLU A 441 -12.44 -19.48 -15.59
CA GLU A 441 -11.15 -19.93 -16.08
C GLU A 441 -10.14 -20.16 -14.94
N TRP A 442 -10.44 -19.73 -13.72
CA TRP A 442 -9.51 -19.77 -12.58
C TRP A 442 -8.94 -21.15 -12.32
N LEU A 443 -9.78 -22.19 -12.28
CA LEU A 443 -9.35 -23.58 -12.11
C LEU A 443 -8.44 -24.05 -13.25
N ASN A 444 -8.80 -23.75 -14.51
CA ASN A 444 -7.99 -24.12 -15.66
C ASN A 444 -6.64 -23.40 -15.63
N LEU A 445 -6.61 -22.12 -15.24
CA LEU A 445 -5.38 -21.37 -15.07
C LEU A 445 -4.51 -22.00 -13.98
N ALA A 446 -5.08 -22.29 -12.81
CA ALA A 446 -4.38 -22.92 -11.69
C ALA A 446 -3.74 -24.26 -12.11
N SER A 447 -4.53 -25.16 -12.72
CA SER A 447 -4.06 -26.47 -13.17
C SER A 447 -2.98 -26.38 -14.25
N ASN A 448 -3.19 -25.55 -15.28
CA ASN A 448 -2.21 -25.41 -16.35
C ASN A 448 -0.90 -24.76 -15.87
N VAL A 449 -0.98 -23.80 -14.94
CA VAL A 449 0.20 -23.15 -14.33
C VAL A 449 0.96 -24.17 -13.49
N TRP A 450 0.28 -24.95 -12.65
CA TRP A 450 0.89 -26.03 -11.87
C TRP A 450 1.68 -26.98 -12.78
N ASP A 451 1.12 -27.38 -13.91
CA ASP A 451 1.76 -28.36 -14.80
C ASP A 451 3.03 -27.84 -15.50
N ILE A 452 3.17 -26.53 -15.73
CA ILE A 452 4.37 -25.95 -16.36
C ILE A 452 5.41 -25.45 -15.36
N LEU A 453 5.06 -25.42 -14.07
CA LEU A 453 5.89 -24.94 -12.98
C LEU A 453 6.92 -26.01 -12.56
N ALA A 454 8.13 -25.58 -12.23
CA ALA A 454 9.23 -26.43 -11.77
C ALA A 454 8.92 -27.02 -10.39
N GLN A 455 9.65 -28.08 -10.01
CA GLN A 455 9.62 -28.55 -8.63
C GLN A 455 10.09 -27.43 -7.70
N ASN A 456 9.34 -27.13 -6.64
CA ASN A 456 9.57 -25.98 -5.75
C ASN A 456 9.43 -24.61 -6.44
N GLY A 457 8.79 -24.55 -7.61
CA GLY A 457 8.47 -23.29 -8.27
C GLY A 457 7.36 -22.53 -7.52
N THR A 458 7.23 -21.25 -7.84
CA THR A 458 6.26 -20.35 -7.22
C THR A 458 5.34 -19.72 -8.25
N ALA A 459 4.06 -19.58 -7.92
CA ALA A 459 3.11 -18.82 -8.72
C ALA A 459 2.48 -17.68 -7.92
N LEU A 460 2.34 -16.51 -8.54
CA LEU A 460 1.56 -15.40 -8.03
C LEU A 460 0.24 -15.34 -8.79
N PHE A 461 -0.87 -15.60 -8.12
CA PHE A 461 -2.21 -15.43 -8.68
C PHE A 461 -2.85 -14.15 -8.15
N SER A 462 -3.45 -13.36 -9.04
CA SER A 462 -4.16 -12.15 -8.65
C SER A 462 -5.46 -11.97 -9.41
N ASN A 463 -6.45 -11.33 -8.78
CA ASN A 463 -7.62 -10.81 -9.47
C ASN A 463 -8.27 -9.65 -8.70
N ASN A 464 -9.00 -8.81 -9.43
CA ASN A 464 -9.78 -7.68 -8.90
C ASN A 464 -11.30 -7.88 -9.07
N HIS A 465 -11.78 -9.13 -9.08
CA HIS A 465 -13.21 -9.42 -9.27
C HIS A 465 -14.02 -9.08 -8.01
N GLN A 466 -14.54 -7.86 -7.93
CA GLN A 466 -15.21 -7.34 -6.72
C GLN A 466 -16.42 -8.18 -6.28
N GLN A 467 -17.19 -8.72 -7.23
CA GLN A 467 -18.37 -9.55 -6.94
C GLN A 467 -18.04 -11.03 -6.68
N GLY A 468 -16.80 -11.46 -6.95
CA GLY A 468 -16.39 -12.84 -6.74
C GLY A 468 -16.19 -13.18 -5.27
N SER A 469 -16.38 -14.46 -4.93
CA SER A 469 -16.11 -14.95 -3.58
C SER A 469 -14.60 -15.14 -3.36
N GLY A 470 -14.06 -14.50 -2.31
CA GLY A 470 -12.64 -14.65 -1.95
C GLY A 470 -12.26 -16.06 -1.53
N SER A 471 -13.15 -16.76 -0.80
CA SER A 471 -12.92 -18.16 -0.42
C SER A 471 -12.91 -19.07 -1.64
N HIS A 472 -13.82 -18.87 -2.59
CA HIS A 472 -13.88 -19.68 -3.82
C HIS A 472 -12.55 -19.69 -4.59
N TYR A 473 -11.95 -18.51 -4.80
CA TYR A 473 -10.65 -18.40 -5.48
C TYR A 473 -9.51 -19.05 -4.70
N PHE A 474 -9.52 -18.89 -3.38
CA PHE A 474 -8.50 -19.44 -2.49
C PHE A 474 -8.59 -20.96 -2.42
N ASP A 475 -9.79 -21.52 -2.22
CA ASP A 475 -10.03 -22.96 -2.11
C ASP A 475 -9.60 -23.71 -3.37
N ILE A 476 -9.86 -23.15 -4.56
CA ILE A 476 -9.39 -23.72 -5.83
C ILE A 476 -7.86 -23.80 -5.86
N LEU A 477 -7.17 -22.75 -5.41
CA LEU A 477 -5.70 -22.75 -5.40
C LEU A 477 -5.16 -23.72 -4.36
N GLN A 478 -5.78 -23.81 -3.17
CA GLN A 478 -5.38 -24.76 -2.13
C GLN A 478 -5.52 -26.22 -2.54
N GLN A 479 -6.47 -26.54 -3.43
CA GLN A 479 -6.59 -27.89 -3.98
C GLN A 479 -5.48 -28.22 -4.99
N GLN A 480 -4.86 -27.20 -5.57
CA GLN A 480 -3.89 -27.36 -6.66
C GLN A 480 -2.44 -27.23 -6.20
N PHE A 481 -2.16 -26.37 -5.21
CA PHE A 481 -0.82 -26.01 -4.74
C PHE A 481 -0.55 -26.53 -3.33
N SER A 482 0.72 -26.83 -3.02
CA SER A 482 1.10 -27.40 -1.71
C SER A 482 0.98 -26.38 -0.57
N ARG A 483 1.20 -25.10 -0.85
CA ARG A 483 0.94 -23.98 0.06
C ARG A 483 0.38 -22.78 -0.69
N VAL A 484 -0.62 -22.14 -0.12
CA VAL A 484 -1.22 -20.91 -0.65
C VAL A 484 -1.33 -19.88 0.46
N THR A 485 -0.70 -18.73 0.27
CA THR A 485 -0.76 -17.59 1.19
C THR A 485 -1.56 -16.46 0.55
N SER A 486 -2.60 -15.96 1.23
CA SER A 486 -3.29 -14.75 0.81
C SER A 486 -2.47 -13.53 1.24
N LEU A 487 -1.94 -12.77 0.28
CA LEU A 487 -1.18 -11.56 0.55
C LEU A 487 -2.11 -10.35 0.63
N ASN A 488 -1.85 -9.48 1.60
CA ASN A 488 -2.55 -8.21 1.68
C ASN A 488 -2.00 -7.21 0.64
N PRO A 489 -2.87 -6.34 0.08
CA PRO A 489 -2.41 -5.26 -0.78
C PRO A 489 -1.45 -4.31 -0.05
N PRO A 490 -0.69 -3.48 -0.80
CA PRO A 490 0.17 -2.45 -0.24
C PRO A 490 -0.56 -1.51 0.74
N LEU A 491 0.19 -0.88 1.66
CA LEU A 491 -0.34 0.03 2.69
C LEU A 491 -1.31 1.09 2.14
N ASP A 492 -1.08 1.57 0.93
CA ASP A 492 -1.90 2.60 0.29
C ASP A 492 -3.25 2.10 -0.26
N PHE A 493 -3.47 0.78 -0.25
CA PHE A 493 -4.73 0.10 -0.59
C PHE A 493 -5.32 -0.64 0.62
N PRO A 494 -5.71 0.08 1.69
CA PRO A 494 -6.21 -0.54 2.90
C PRO A 494 -7.53 -1.29 2.64
N GLN A 495 -7.70 -2.42 3.33
CA GLN A 495 -9.00 -3.09 3.40
C GLN A 495 -9.97 -2.24 4.23
N ILE A 496 -11.15 -1.99 3.66
CA ILE A 496 -12.22 -1.22 4.31
C ILE A 496 -13.26 -2.22 4.85
N ALA A 497 -13.52 -2.16 6.16
CA ALA A 497 -14.50 -3.03 6.79
C ALA A 497 -15.88 -2.93 6.10
N GLY A 498 -16.51 -4.08 5.85
CA GLY A 498 -17.79 -4.15 5.16
C GLY A 498 -17.76 -3.88 3.65
N ARG A 499 -16.59 -3.63 3.05
CA ARG A 499 -16.43 -3.51 1.59
C ARG A 499 -15.69 -4.73 1.01
N PRO A 500 -16.01 -5.12 -0.24
CA PRO A 500 -15.23 -6.15 -0.95
C PRO A 500 -13.76 -5.75 -1.08
N SER A 501 -12.88 -6.74 -1.09
CA SER A 501 -11.44 -6.52 -1.32
C SER A 501 -11.20 -5.88 -2.69
N HIS A 502 -10.32 -4.87 -2.74
CA HIS A 502 -9.95 -4.19 -3.98
C HIS A 502 -9.29 -5.15 -4.99
N VAL A 503 -8.33 -5.92 -4.49
CA VAL A 503 -7.57 -6.94 -5.20
C VAL A 503 -7.35 -8.12 -4.26
N ARG A 504 -7.29 -9.33 -4.81
CA ARG A 504 -6.93 -10.55 -4.11
C ARG A 504 -5.63 -11.06 -4.70
N ILE A 505 -4.67 -11.34 -3.85
CA ILE A 505 -3.31 -11.72 -4.23
C ILE A 505 -2.97 -13.01 -3.48
N TYR A 506 -2.55 -14.02 -4.22
CA TYR A 506 -2.25 -15.35 -3.68
C TYR A 506 -0.85 -15.76 -4.10
N TRP A 507 -0.03 -16.11 -3.12
CA TRP A 507 1.30 -16.67 -3.30
C TRP A 507 1.21 -18.18 -3.16
N CYS A 508 1.52 -18.90 -4.23
CA CYS A 508 1.33 -20.34 -4.34
C CYS A 508 2.68 -21.04 -4.52
N GLU A 509 2.96 -22.05 -3.71
CA GLU A 509 4.17 -22.88 -3.80
C GLU A 509 3.82 -24.25 -4.38
N LYS A 510 4.73 -24.80 -5.20
CA LYS A 510 4.58 -26.13 -5.79
C LYS A 510 5.22 -27.23 -4.99
#